data_AF-A0A1E3G4Q9-F1
#
_entry.id   AF-A0A1E3G4Q9-F1
#
_cell.length_a   1.000
_cell.length_b   1.000
_cell.length_c   1.000
_cell.angle_alpha   90.00
_cell.angle_beta   90.00
_cell.angle_gamma   90.00
#
_symmetry.space_group_name_H-M   'P 1'
#
loop_
_entity.id
_entity.type
_entity.pdbx_description
1 polymer ?
#
loop_
_entity_poly.entity_id
_entity_poly.type
_entity_poly.pdbx_seq_one_letter_code
_entity_poly.pdbx_strand_id
1 'polypeptide(L)'
;MTEELSRILEEAREEIAKVSTSRELNDVRVKYLGKAGTVTSLMKRLKDLPPEERPNWGRMVNELKDEIERILEEKKAEIARLEKEELNRKLWADPTMPGTRRSLGHLHILTKVQEELEDIFISMGFSIVEGPEIEEPWYNFDALNTPEWHPARDLHDSFYINEKYLLRTHTSPVQIRTMLSRKPPLAIISPGRVYRRDYDATHLPMFTQMEGLYVDHDVTVRHLKYFLEEFARRLLGENTKVRLRPSYFPFTEPSFEVDIYFNNRWFEVLGAGMVHPNVFKNVGYDPERWRGLAFGLGIERIAMVKYGIKDIRDLIRNDVRFLENW
;
A
#
# COMPACT_ATOMS: atom_id res chain seq x y z
N MET A 1 32.45 6.44 -75.68
CA MET A 1 31.36 5.67 -75.03
C MET A 1 31.68 5.43 -73.56
N THR A 2 32.82 4.82 -73.24
CA THR A 2 33.29 4.58 -71.85
C THR A 2 33.55 5.88 -71.07
N GLU A 3 34.15 6.90 -71.70
CA GLU A 3 34.45 8.20 -71.06
C GLU A 3 33.19 8.99 -70.67
N GLU A 4 32.11 8.89 -71.46
CA GLU A 4 30.83 9.58 -71.20
C GLU A 4 30.15 9.01 -69.95
N LEU A 5 30.16 7.68 -69.78
CA LEU A 5 29.60 6.99 -68.63
C LEU A 5 30.42 7.25 -67.35
N SER A 6 31.75 7.26 -67.46
CA SER A 6 32.64 7.60 -66.34
C SER A 6 32.44 9.04 -65.87
N ARG A 7 32.23 10.00 -66.79
CA ARG A 7 31.95 11.40 -66.43
C ARG A 7 30.61 11.53 -65.69
N ILE A 8 29.57 10.85 -66.16
CA ILE A 8 28.24 10.86 -65.51
C ILE A 8 28.29 10.23 -64.11
N LEU A 9 29.10 9.18 -63.93
CA LEU A 9 29.30 8.57 -62.61
C LEU A 9 30.00 9.52 -61.65
N GLU A 10 31.03 10.23 -62.10
CA GLU A 10 31.77 11.17 -61.25
C GLU A 10 30.92 12.40 -60.90
N GLU A 11 30.17 12.94 -61.86
CA GLU A 11 29.18 14.01 -61.62
C GLU A 11 28.11 13.56 -60.60
N ALA A 12 27.59 12.34 -60.73
CA ALA A 12 26.64 11.79 -59.77
C ALA A 12 27.26 11.63 -58.38
N ARG A 13 28.51 11.14 -58.28
CA ARG A 13 29.24 11.02 -57.01
C ARG A 13 29.41 12.36 -56.32
N GLU A 14 29.86 13.38 -57.05
CA GLU A 14 30.04 14.72 -56.50
C GLU A 14 28.73 15.35 -56.04
N GLU A 15 27.65 15.21 -56.82
CA GLU A 15 26.36 15.77 -56.46
C GLU A 15 25.76 15.05 -55.26
N ILE A 16 25.82 13.72 -55.20
CA ILE A 16 25.33 12.93 -54.06
C ILE A 16 26.15 13.24 -52.80
N ALA A 17 27.46 13.48 -52.91
CA ALA A 17 28.30 13.85 -51.77
C ALA A 17 27.91 15.21 -51.15
N LYS A 18 27.46 16.18 -51.96
CA LYS A 18 27.08 17.54 -51.52
C LYS A 18 25.68 17.63 -50.90
N VAL A 19 24.85 16.61 -51.08
CA VAL A 19 23.48 16.56 -50.55
C VAL A 19 23.49 16.43 -49.02
N SER A 20 22.65 17.24 -48.36
CA SER A 20 22.56 17.31 -46.90
C SER A 20 21.19 16.93 -46.34
N THR A 21 20.15 16.83 -47.19
CA THR A 21 18.77 16.53 -46.75
C THR A 21 18.12 15.41 -47.55
N SER A 22 17.16 14.71 -46.94
CA SER A 22 16.37 13.68 -47.63
C SER A 22 15.63 14.20 -48.87
N ARG A 23 15.27 15.48 -48.88
CA ARG A 23 14.63 16.14 -50.03
C ARG A 23 15.59 16.31 -51.20
N GLU A 24 16.76 16.88 -50.94
CA GLU A 24 17.82 17.05 -51.95
C GLU A 24 18.29 15.69 -52.50
N LEU A 25 18.36 14.65 -51.67
CA LEU A 25 18.71 13.30 -52.13
C LEU A 25 17.69 12.74 -53.12
N ASN A 26 16.39 12.97 -52.86
CA ASN A 26 15.34 12.55 -53.77
C ASN A 26 15.37 13.35 -55.08
N ASP A 27 15.72 14.64 -55.05
CA ASP A 27 15.88 15.45 -56.27
C ASP A 27 17.03 14.92 -57.14
N VAL A 28 18.16 14.56 -56.54
CA VAL A 28 19.29 13.90 -57.23
C VAL A 28 18.89 12.52 -57.77
N ARG A 29 18.16 11.71 -56.98
CA ARG A 29 17.63 10.42 -57.45
C ARG A 29 16.73 10.57 -58.68
N VAL A 30 15.84 11.57 -58.69
CA VAL A 30 14.95 11.84 -59.83
C VAL A 30 15.75 12.31 -61.05
N LYS A 31 16.78 13.12 -60.86
CA LYS A 31 17.68 13.60 -61.93
C LYS A 31 18.39 12.46 -62.67
N TYR A 32 18.93 11.48 -61.95
CA TYR A 32 19.70 10.39 -62.58
C TYR A 32 18.85 9.16 -62.93
N LEU A 33 17.96 8.72 -62.04
CA LEU A 33 17.20 7.46 -62.15
C LEU A 33 15.71 7.66 -62.46
N GLY A 34 15.23 8.89 -62.59
CA GLY A 34 13.83 9.18 -62.93
C GLY A 34 13.42 8.74 -64.34
N LYS A 35 12.12 8.82 -64.64
CA LYS A 35 11.56 8.46 -65.97
C LYS A 35 12.12 9.27 -67.15
N ALA A 36 12.62 10.48 -66.86
CA ALA A 36 13.33 11.35 -67.79
C ALA A 36 14.80 11.58 -67.39
N GLY A 37 15.32 10.77 -66.46
CA GLY A 37 16.66 10.93 -65.92
C GLY A 37 17.77 10.49 -66.88
N THR A 38 19.00 10.89 -66.57
CA THR A 38 20.19 10.67 -67.41
C THR A 38 20.43 9.18 -67.71
N VAL A 39 20.22 8.28 -66.74
CA VAL A 39 20.41 6.82 -66.96
C VAL A 39 19.29 6.26 -67.84
N THR A 40 18.05 6.72 -67.66
CA THR A 40 16.90 6.31 -68.47
C THR A 40 17.00 6.80 -69.91
N SER A 41 17.60 7.97 -70.17
CA SER A 41 17.85 8.46 -71.53
C SER A 41 18.96 7.67 -72.24
N LEU A 42 20.01 7.27 -71.52
CA LEU A 42 21.07 6.37 -72.02
C LEU A 42 20.53 4.98 -72.40
N MET A 43 19.57 4.45 -71.63
CA MET A 43 18.87 3.20 -71.96
C MET A 43 17.98 3.33 -73.21
N LYS A 44 17.40 4.50 -73.49
CA LYS A 44 16.60 4.73 -74.71
C LYS A 44 17.45 4.75 -75.98
N ARG A 45 18.70 5.24 -75.91
CA ARG A 45 19.69 5.24 -77.01
C ARG A 45 20.06 3.83 -77.49
N LEU A 46 19.73 2.78 -76.72
CA LEU A 46 19.90 1.38 -77.11
C LEU A 46 19.16 1.02 -78.41
N LYS A 47 18.07 1.73 -78.74
CA LYS A 47 17.27 1.52 -79.96
C LYS A 47 18.02 1.91 -81.24
N ASP A 48 18.96 2.84 -81.13
CA ASP A 48 19.65 3.46 -82.25
C ASP A 48 21.01 2.79 -82.57
N LEU A 49 21.40 1.77 -81.79
CA LEU A 49 22.69 1.06 -81.93
C LEU A 49 22.57 -0.22 -82.80
N PRO A 50 23.65 -0.62 -83.51
CA PRO A 50 23.72 -1.88 -84.25
C PRO A 50 23.53 -3.11 -83.35
N PRO A 51 22.96 -4.23 -83.84
CA PRO A 51 22.67 -5.42 -83.03
C PRO A 51 23.87 -5.99 -82.26
N GLU A 52 25.07 -5.85 -82.81
CA GLU A 52 26.31 -6.39 -82.25
C GLU A 52 26.83 -5.57 -81.05
N GLU A 53 26.50 -4.27 -80.96
CA GLU A 53 26.97 -3.37 -79.89
C GLU A 53 25.95 -3.22 -78.73
N ARG A 54 24.68 -3.60 -78.97
CA ARG A 54 23.59 -3.53 -77.98
C ARG A 54 23.88 -4.28 -76.66
N PRO A 55 24.45 -5.50 -76.65
CA PRO A 55 24.68 -6.23 -75.41
C PRO A 55 25.71 -5.54 -74.50
N ASN A 56 26.79 -5.01 -75.09
CA ASN A 56 27.85 -4.35 -74.35
C ASN A 56 27.38 -3.00 -73.79
N TRP A 57 26.67 -2.18 -74.59
CA TRP A 57 26.11 -0.92 -74.13
C TRP A 57 25.09 -1.10 -73.02
N GLY A 58 24.17 -2.07 -73.14
CA GLY A 58 23.18 -2.37 -72.11
C GLY A 58 23.81 -2.80 -70.78
N ARG A 59 24.89 -3.60 -70.84
CA ARG A 59 25.66 -4.00 -69.65
C ARG A 59 26.29 -2.80 -68.95
N MET A 60 26.97 -1.94 -69.69
CA MET A 60 27.66 -0.76 -69.14
C MET A 60 26.67 0.25 -68.52
N VAL A 61 25.49 0.44 -69.11
CA VAL A 61 24.46 1.33 -68.56
C VAL A 61 23.80 0.74 -67.31
N ASN A 62 23.62 -0.59 -67.25
CA ASN A 62 23.15 -1.25 -66.02
C ASN A 62 24.19 -1.18 -64.90
N GLU A 63 25.48 -1.39 -65.19
CA GLU A 63 26.56 -1.25 -64.20
C GLU A 63 26.62 0.19 -63.65
N LEU A 64 26.45 1.20 -64.51
CA LEU A 64 26.33 2.61 -64.08
C LEU A 64 25.10 2.84 -63.19
N LYS A 65 23.95 2.25 -63.57
CA LYS A 65 22.71 2.35 -62.80
C LYS A 65 22.88 1.76 -61.40
N ASP A 66 23.44 0.56 -61.32
CA ASP A 66 23.63 -0.17 -60.06
C ASP A 66 24.62 0.57 -59.13
N GLU A 67 25.68 1.14 -59.70
CA GLU A 67 26.65 1.95 -58.95
C GLU A 67 26.01 3.23 -58.38
N ILE A 68 25.23 3.96 -59.20
CA ILE A 68 24.50 5.16 -58.74
C ILE A 68 23.44 4.80 -57.69
N GLU A 69 22.73 3.68 -57.85
CA GLU A 69 21.79 3.17 -56.84
C GLU A 69 22.50 2.83 -55.53
N ARG A 70 23.69 2.22 -55.58
CA ARG A 70 24.49 1.93 -54.39
C ARG A 70 24.89 3.20 -53.65
N ILE A 71 25.44 4.20 -54.35
CA ILE A 71 25.90 5.46 -53.75
C ILE A 71 24.71 6.24 -53.16
N LEU A 72 23.56 6.24 -53.83
CA LEU A 72 22.34 6.85 -53.33
C LEU A 72 21.82 6.18 -52.05
N GLU A 73 21.86 4.85 -51.99
CA GLU A 73 21.38 4.12 -50.80
C GLU A 73 22.35 4.28 -49.62
N GLU A 74 23.66 4.31 -49.86
CA GLU A 74 24.67 4.64 -48.85
C GLU A 74 24.45 6.06 -48.28
N LYS A 75 24.25 7.05 -49.15
CA LYS A 75 23.97 8.44 -48.73
C LYS A 75 22.63 8.56 -48.01
N LYS A 76 21.61 7.81 -48.42
CA LYS A 76 20.31 7.74 -47.76
C LYS A 76 20.44 7.25 -46.32
N ALA A 77 21.21 6.18 -46.11
CA ALA A 77 21.46 5.65 -44.78
C ALA A 77 22.22 6.66 -43.88
N GLU A 78 23.20 7.37 -44.45
CA GLU A 78 23.94 8.43 -43.74
C GLU A 78 23.00 9.58 -43.30
N ILE A 79 22.20 10.12 -44.21
CA ILE A 79 21.28 11.23 -43.93
C ILE A 79 20.24 10.80 -42.90
N ALA A 80 19.66 9.60 -43.03
CA ALA A 80 18.70 9.08 -42.06
C ALA A 80 19.30 8.96 -40.64
N ARG A 81 20.58 8.58 -40.52
CA ARG A 81 21.28 8.55 -39.23
C ARG A 81 21.44 9.96 -38.64
N LEU A 82 21.87 10.94 -39.44
CA LEU A 82 22.05 12.31 -38.99
C LEU A 82 20.73 12.98 -38.61
N GLU A 83 19.66 12.78 -39.39
CA GLU A 83 18.32 13.27 -39.08
C GLU A 83 17.79 12.65 -37.77
N LYS A 84 18.05 11.35 -37.55
CA LYS A 84 17.69 10.67 -36.29
C LYS A 84 18.48 11.20 -35.09
N GLU A 85 19.78 11.43 -35.22
CA GLU A 85 20.61 12.01 -34.16
C GLU A 85 20.16 13.42 -33.80
N GLU A 86 19.86 14.25 -34.80
CA GLU A 86 19.32 15.59 -34.60
C GLU A 86 17.93 15.56 -33.94
N LEU A 87 17.06 14.64 -34.36
CA LEU A 87 15.77 14.43 -33.72
C LEU A 87 15.93 13.99 -32.27
N ASN A 88 16.84 13.06 -31.99
CA ASN A 88 17.13 12.61 -30.63
C ASN A 88 17.68 13.74 -29.75
N ARG A 89 18.53 14.64 -30.30
CA ARG A 89 18.98 15.84 -29.58
C ARG A 89 17.83 16.80 -29.29
N LYS A 90 16.95 17.03 -30.25
CA LYS A 90 15.78 17.91 -30.11
C LYS A 90 14.74 17.37 -29.13
N LEU A 91 14.50 16.06 -29.16
CA LEU A 91 13.56 15.36 -28.28
C LEU A 91 14.22 14.89 -26.99
N TRP A 92 15.49 15.21 -26.77
CA TRP A 92 16.17 14.84 -25.54
C TRP A 92 15.46 15.53 -24.38
N ALA A 93 15.01 14.71 -23.42
CA ALA A 93 14.44 15.15 -22.18
C ALA A 93 15.21 14.50 -21.04
N ASP A 94 15.36 15.23 -19.93
CA ASP A 94 16.02 14.73 -18.74
C ASP A 94 15.13 13.67 -18.04
N PRO A 95 15.52 12.38 -18.03
CA PRO A 95 14.72 11.33 -17.39
C PRO A 95 14.73 11.44 -15.85
N THR A 96 15.60 12.28 -15.28
CA THR A 96 15.67 12.52 -13.83
C THR A 96 14.72 13.63 -13.36
N MET A 97 14.16 14.40 -14.29
CA MET A 97 13.21 15.46 -13.95
C MET A 97 11.95 14.85 -13.31
N PRO A 98 11.52 15.35 -12.14
CA PRO A 98 10.30 14.86 -11.52
C PRO A 98 9.10 15.13 -12.41
N GLY A 99 8.45 14.07 -12.89
CA GLY A 99 7.19 14.17 -13.63
C GLY A 99 6.05 14.67 -12.74
N THR A 100 4.89 14.91 -13.35
CA THR A 100 3.67 15.26 -12.62
C THR A 100 3.22 14.08 -11.75
N ARG A 101 3.55 14.13 -10.45
CA ARG A 101 3.14 13.12 -9.47
C ARG A 101 1.84 13.55 -8.80
N ARG A 102 0.92 12.61 -8.63
CA ARG A 102 -0.21 12.78 -7.71
C ARG A 102 0.23 12.29 -6.34
N SER A 103 -0.11 13.03 -5.29
CA SER A 103 0.12 12.59 -3.92
C SER A 103 -0.70 11.31 -3.69
N LEU A 104 -0.04 10.26 -3.21
CA LEU A 104 -0.72 9.06 -2.75
C LEU A 104 -1.31 9.37 -1.37
N GLY A 105 -2.57 9.00 -1.17
CA GLY A 105 -3.13 8.98 0.17
C GLY A 105 -2.50 7.85 0.98
N HIS A 106 -2.63 7.94 2.30
CA HIS A 106 -2.22 6.88 3.21
C HIS A 106 -3.28 6.73 4.32
N LEU A 107 -3.28 5.57 4.97
CA LEU A 107 -4.16 5.31 6.10
C LEU A 107 -3.75 6.13 7.31
N HIS A 108 -4.72 6.42 8.17
CA HIS A 108 -4.46 6.99 9.48
C HIS A 108 -3.63 6.02 10.33
N ILE A 109 -2.76 6.55 11.19
CA ILE A 109 -1.88 5.72 12.03
C ILE A 109 -2.67 4.75 12.93
N LEU A 110 -3.82 5.19 13.46
CA LEU A 110 -4.70 4.33 14.26
C LEU A 110 -5.28 3.18 13.44
N THR A 111 -5.64 3.43 12.18
CA THR A 111 -6.14 2.37 11.28
C THR A 111 -5.03 1.36 10.99
N LYS A 112 -3.80 1.82 10.72
CA LYS A 112 -2.65 0.92 10.51
C LYS A 112 -2.40 0.02 11.73
N VAL A 113 -2.41 0.61 12.92
CA VAL A 113 -2.22 -0.15 14.17
C VAL A 113 -3.39 -1.10 14.41
N GLN A 114 -4.63 -0.67 14.16
CA GLN A 114 -5.79 -1.53 14.28
C GLN A 114 -5.72 -2.73 13.34
N GLU A 115 -5.44 -2.53 12.05
CA GLU A 115 -5.31 -3.61 11.06
C GLU A 115 -4.18 -4.58 11.45
N GLU A 116 -3.03 -4.07 11.89
CA GLU A 116 -1.92 -4.92 12.34
C GLU A 116 -2.28 -5.75 13.58
N LEU A 117 -3.01 -5.16 14.54
CA LEU A 117 -3.52 -5.86 15.71
C LEU A 117 -4.51 -6.96 15.31
N GLU A 118 -5.45 -6.63 14.42
CA GLU A 118 -6.43 -7.57 13.88
C GLU A 118 -5.73 -8.75 13.19
N ASP A 119 -4.77 -8.49 12.30
CA ASP A 119 -3.99 -9.51 11.59
C ASP A 119 -3.26 -10.46 12.56
N ILE A 120 -2.65 -9.91 13.62
CA ILE A 120 -1.97 -10.70 14.65
C ILE A 120 -2.95 -11.68 15.31
N PHE A 121 -4.12 -11.22 15.76
CA PHE A 121 -5.08 -12.09 16.45
C PHE A 121 -5.82 -13.04 15.50
N ILE A 122 -6.13 -12.61 14.27
CA ILE A 122 -6.68 -13.48 13.22
C ILE A 122 -5.74 -14.66 12.94
N SER A 123 -4.44 -14.39 12.84
CA SER A 123 -3.45 -15.46 12.63
C SER A 123 -3.35 -16.45 13.79
N MET A 124 -3.85 -16.08 14.99
CA MET A 124 -3.97 -16.94 16.17
C MET A 124 -5.35 -17.62 16.27
N GLY A 125 -6.23 -17.43 15.29
CA GLY A 125 -7.54 -18.07 15.22
C GLY A 125 -8.70 -17.26 15.80
N PHE A 126 -8.49 -15.98 16.12
CA PHE A 126 -9.58 -15.10 16.56
C PHE A 126 -10.38 -14.59 15.36
N SER A 127 -11.67 -14.33 15.59
CA SER A 127 -12.56 -13.70 14.61
C SER A 127 -12.94 -12.29 15.05
N ILE A 128 -13.10 -11.37 14.10
CA ILE A 128 -13.54 -10.01 14.41
C ILE A 128 -15.05 -10.00 14.62
N VAL A 129 -15.49 -9.33 15.68
CA VAL A 129 -16.90 -9.01 15.93
C VAL A 129 -17.04 -7.52 16.21
N GLU A 130 -18.16 -6.96 15.79
CA GLU A 130 -18.48 -5.55 16.05
C GLU A 130 -19.85 -5.45 16.72
N GLY A 131 -20.09 -4.33 17.38
CA GLY A 131 -21.37 -4.03 18.00
C GLY A 131 -21.59 -2.53 18.12
N PRO A 132 -22.78 -2.12 18.58
CA PRO A 132 -23.19 -0.73 18.61
C PRO A 132 -22.32 0.09 19.58
N GLU A 133 -22.18 1.38 19.29
CA GLU A 133 -21.50 2.35 20.16
C GLU A 133 -22.43 2.88 21.26
N ILE A 134 -23.74 2.90 21.00
CA ILE A 134 -24.78 3.21 21.98
C ILE A 134 -25.26 1.90 22.60
N GLU A 135 -25.14 1.79 23.91
CA GLU A 135 -25.46 0.58 24.68
C GLU A 135 -26.47 0.85 25.79
N GLU A 136 -27.11 -0.21 26.27
CA GLU A 136 -27.92 -0.18 27.48
C GLU A 136 -27.02 -0.49 28.70
N PRO A 137 -27.30 0.08 29.90
CA PRO A 137 -26.52 -0.18 31.12
C PRO A 137 -26.32 -1.66 31.42
N TRP A 138 -27.29 -2.51 31.05
CA TRP A 138 -27.22 -3.94 31.24
C TRP A 138 -26.03 -4.59 30.50
N TYR A 139 -25.84 -4.26 29.22
CA TYR A 139 -24.73 -4.81 28.44
C TYR A 139 -23.39 -4.17 28.83
N ASN A 140 -23.39 -2.88 29.16
CA ASN A 140 -22.17 -2.14 29.50
C ASN A 140 -21.67 -2.38 30.92
N PHE A 141 -22.53 -2.79 31.86
CA PHE A 141 -22.11 -2.93 33.25
C PHE A 141 -22.71 -4.15 33.95
N ASP A 142 -24.03 -4.34 33.96
CA ASP A 142 -24.67 -5.38 34.80
C ASP A 142 -24.22 -6.79 34.41
N ALA A 143 -24.25 -7.10 33.12
CA ALA A 143 -23.81 -8.39 32.58
C ALA A 143 -22.32 -8.65 32.86
N LEU A 144 -21.53 -7.58 33.01
CA LEU A 144 -20.10 -7.59 33.32
C LEU A 144 -19.82 -7.52 34.83
N ASN A 145 -20.78 -7.92 35.67
CA ASN A 145 -20.62 -8.02 37.12
C ASN A 145 -20.20 -6.68 37.76
N THR A 146 -20.49 -5.55 37.11
CA THR A 146 -20.16 -4.21 37.60
C THR A 146 -21.37 -3.66 38.33
N PRO A 147 -21.36 -3.49 39.66
CA PRO A 147 -22.54 -3.09 40.43
C PRO A 147 -22.92 -1.62 40.22
N GLU A 148 -24.15 -1.24 40.59
CA GLU A 148 -24.68 0.13 40.46
C GLU A 148 -23.83 1.19 41.16
N TRP A 149 -23.26 0.87 42.32
CA TRP A 149 -22.42 1.78 43.11
C TRP A 149 -20.98 1.90 42.58
N HIS A 150 -20.63 1.20 41.50
CA HIS A 150 -19.27 1.23 40.97
C HIS A 150 -18.95 2.60 40.34
N PRO A 151 -17.77 3.21 40.62
CA PRO A 151 -17.42 4.55 40.12
C PRO A 151 -17.55 4.71 38.60
N ALA A 152 -17.19 3.68 37.83
CA ALA A 152 -17.32 3.70 36.36
C ALA A 152 -18.74 3.96 35.83
N ARG A 153 -19.78 3.76 36.65
CA ARG A 153 -21.19 4.07 36.29
C ARG A 153 -21.58 5.52 36.55
N ASP A 154 -20.76 6.27 37.28
CA ASP A 154 -21.05 7.65 37.65
C ASP A 154 -21.25 8.51 36.39
N LEU A 155 -22.19 9.46 36.48
CA LEU A 155 -22.44 10.48 35.46
C LEU A 155 -21.19 11.32 35.18
N HIS A 156 -20.25 11.41 36.12
CA HIS A 156 -18.98 12.09 35.95
C HIS A 156 -18.01 11.35 35.01
N ASP A 157 -18.11 10.02 34.89
CA ASP A 157 -17.18 9.19 34.11
C ASP A 157 -17.78 8.72 32.77
N SER A 158 -19.11 8.52 32.73
CA SER A 158 -19.84 7.93 31.59
C SER A 158 -20.79 8.92 30.89
N PHE A 159 -20.89 8.83 29.57
CA PHE A 159 -21.82 9.65 28.78
C PHE A 159 -23.19 8.98 28.65
N TYR A 160 -24.13 9.34 29.53
CA TYR A 160 -25.53 8.91 29.41
C TYR A 160 -26.29 9.81 28.42
N ILE A 161 -27.02 9.20 27.49
CA ILE A 161 -27.92 9.89 26.56
C ILE A 161 -29.28 10.12 27.25
N ASN A 162 -29.75 9.11 27.96
CA ASN A 162 -30.93 9.14 28.82
C ASN A 162 -30.84 7.98 29.84
N GLU A 163 -31.91 7.74 30.61
CA GLU A 163 -31.96 6.66 31.62
C GLU A 163 -31.77 5.25 31.03
N LYS A 164 -32.04 5.07 29.73
CA LYS A 164 -31.97 3.77 29.05
C LYS A 164 -30.67 3.54 28.28
N TYR A 165 -30.05 4.61 27.76
CA TYR A 165 -28.93 4.50 26.82
C TYR A 165 -27.73 5.35 27.23
N LEU A 166 -26.54 4.79 27.02
CA LEU A 166 -25.25 5.47 27.18
C LEU A 166 -24.34 5.20 25.97
N LEU A 167 -23.31 6.02 25.81
CA LEU A 167 -22.18 5.67 24.96
C LEU A 167 -21.30 4.64 25.69
N ARG A 168 -20.95 3.55 25.02
CA ARG A 168 -20.17 2.47 25.64
C ARG A 168 -18.81 2.95 26.13
N THR A 169 -18.40 2.51 27.31
CA THR A 169 -17.12 2.92 27.95
C THR A 169 -15.94 2.03 27.60
N HIS A 170 -16.25 0.88 26.99
CA HIS A 170 -15.36 -0.21 26.61
C HIS A 170 -16.09 -1.12 25.60
N THR A 171 -15.40 -2.01 24.89
CA THR A 171 -16.02 -2.89 23.86
C THR A 171 -16.52 -4.23 24.42
N SER A 172 -16.44 -4.43 25.73
CA SER A 172 -16.99 -5.57 26.47
C SER A 172 -18.47 -5.91 26.20
N PRO A 173 -19.38 -4.94 25.93
CA PRO A 173 -20.77 -5.24 25.54
C PRO A 173 -20.87 -6.19 24.35
N VAL A 174 -19.95 -6.08 23.39
CA VAL A 174 -19.92 -6.93 22.20
C VAL A 174 -19.59 -8.38 22.58
N GLN A 175 -18.75 -8.58 23.59
CA GLN A 175 -18.45 -9.90 24.14
C GLN A 175 -19.70 -10.54 24.74
N ILE A 176 -20.45 -9.79 25.56
CA ILE A 176 -21.73 -10.25 26.16
C ILE A 176 -22.73 -10.63 25.05
N ARG A 177 -22.93 -9.75 24.06
CA ARG A 177 -23.83 -10.01 22.92
C ARG A 177 -23.41 -11.26 22.13
N THR A 178 -22.12 -11.46 21.97
CA THR A 178 -21.59 -12.64 21.28
C THR A 178 -21.83 -13.91 22.08
N MET A 179 -21.62 -13.89 23.41
CA MET A 179 -21.91 -15.04 24.27
C MET A 179 -23.40 -15.36 24.40
N LEU A 180 -24.28 -14.37 24.27
CA LEU A 180 -25.73 -14.61 24.25
C LEU A 180 -26.21 -15.25 22.93
N SER A 181 -25.54 -14.95 21.82
CA SER A 181 -25.95 -15.39 20.48
C SER A 181 -25.25 -16.65 19.99
N ARG A 182 -24.09 -16.99 20.56
CA ARG A 182 -23.27 -18.14 20.17
C ARG A 182 -23.01 -19.00 21.39
N LYS A 183 -22.62 -20.27 21.19
CA LYS A 183 -22.14 -21.14 22.27
C LYS A 183 -20.62 -21.34 22.12
N PRO A 184 -19.88 -21.64 23.21
CA PRO A 184 -18.46 -21.92 23.13
C PRO A 184 -18.15 -23.19 22.31
N PRO A 185 -16.91 -23.33 21.79
CA PRO A 185 -15.75 -22.46 22.00
C PRO A 185 -15.84 -21.13 21.24
N LEU A 186 -15.24 -20.07 21.81
CA LEU A 186 -15.19 -18.73 21.22
C LEU A 186 -13.76 -18.20 21.21
N ALA A 187 -13.35 -17.60 20.09
CA ALA A 187 -12.14 -16.79 19.98
C ALA A 187 -12.49 -15.55 19.17
N ILE A 188 -12.68 -14.42 19.86
CA ILE A 188 -13.15 -13.18 19.24
C ILE A 188 -12.32 -11.99 19.67
N ILE A 189 -12.14 -11.04 18.76
CA ILE A 189 -11.68 -9.69 19.06
C ILE A 189 -12.74 -8.67 18.65
N SER A 190 -12.87 -7.60 19.42
CA SER A 190 -13.84 -6.53 19.21
C SER A 190 -13.13 -5.18 19.21
N PRO A 191 -12.60 -4.73 18.06
CA PRO A 191 -12.16 -3.36 17.88
C PRO A 191 -13.37 -2.41 17.86
N GLY A 192 -13.18 -1.19 18.36
CA GLY A 192 -14.24 -0.19 18.28
C GLY A 192 -14.00 1.06 19.12
N ARG A 193 -14.74 2.12 18.79
CA ARG A 193 -14.71 3.38 19.52
C ARG A 193 -15.41 3.26 20.87
N VAL A 194 -14.86 3.92 21.87
CA VAL A 194 -15.37 3.95 23.24
C VAL A 194 -15.27 5.38 23.77
N TYR A 195 -16.08 5.66 24.80
CA TYR A 195 -16.30 7.03 25.25
C TYR A 195 -16.17 7.13 26.77
N ARG A 196 -15.42 8.14 27.24
CA ARG A 196 -15.24 8.44 28.67
C ARG A 196 -15.18 9.94 28.86
N ARG A 197 -15.65 10.45 30.00
CA ARG A 197 -15.69 11.89 30.27
C ARG A 197 -14.34 12.42 30.79
N ASP A 198 -13.26 12.15 30.07
CA ASP A 198 -11.90 12.59 30.41
C ASP A 198 -11.21 13.24 29.21
N TYR A 199 -10.44 14.30 29.44
CA TYR A 199 -9.71 15.02 28.39
C TYR A 199 -8.48 15.73 28.92
N ASP A 200 -7.31 15.17 28.61
CA ASP A 200 -6.01 15.76 28.91
C ASP A 200 -4.97 15.37 27.83
N ALA A 201 -3.67 15.43 28.13
CA ALA A 201 -2.60 15.06 27.18
C ALA A 201 -2.46 13.54 26.96
N THR A 202 -3.13 12.73 27.77
CA THR A 202 -3.10 11.26 27.80
C THR A 202 -4.48 10.61 27.63
N HIS A 203 -5.55 11.37 27.80
CA HIS A 203 -6.94 10.91 27.74
C HIS A 203 -7.72 11.69 26.69
N LEU A 204 -8.53 10.96 25.92
CA LEU A 204 -9.47 11.52 24.96
C LEU A 204 -10.90 11.10 25.33
N PRO A 205 -11.90 11.96 25.08
CA PRO A 205 -13.27 11.63 25.38
C PRO A 205 -13.84 10.53 24.46
N MET A 206 -13.22 10.38 23.29
CA MET A 206 -13.43 9.27 22.36
C MET A 206 -12.06 8.72 21.98
N PHE A 207 -11.90 7.41 22.13
CA PHE A 207 -10.71 6.68 21.74
C PHE A 207 -11.11 5.29 21.28
N THR A 208 -10.16 4.49 20.83
CA THR A 208 -10.41 3.19 20.20
C THR A 208 -9.83 2.10 21.08
N GLN A 209 -10.65 1.10 21.41
CA GLN A 209 -10.21 -0.08 22.12
C GLN A 209 -10.34 -1.31 21.24
N MET A 210 -9.49 -2.29 21.49
CA MET A 210 -9.67 -3.64 21.01
C MET A 210 -9.68 -4.55 22.23
N GLU A 211 -10.75 -5.32 22.37
CA GLU A 211 -10.86 -6.32 23.41
C GLU A 211 -10.92 -7.72 22.81
N GLY A 212 -10.24 -8.67 23.45
CA GLY A 212 -10.30 -10.08 23.08
C GLY A 212 -11.03 -10.90 24.14
N LEU A 213 -11.74 -11.92 23.68
CA LEU A 213 -12.35 -12.96 24.50
C LEU A 213 -12.01 -14.33 23.92
N TYR A 214 -11.50 -15.22 24.77
CA TYR A 214 -11.29 -16.63 24.43
C TYR A 214 -11.97 -17.51 25.48
N VAL A 215 -12.86 -18.41 25.06
CA VAL A 215 -13.65 -19.31 25.93
C VAL A 215 -13.56 -20.74 25.41
N ASP A 216 -13.12 -21.65 26.28
CA ASP A 216 -13.01 -23.09 26.01
C ASP A 216 -12.99 -23.89 27.34
N HIS A 217 -12.84 -25.21 27.31
CA HIS A 217 -12.85 -26.06 28.50
C HIS A 217 -11.63 -25.81 29.43
N ASP A 218 -10.42 -25.79 28.87
CA ASP A 218 -9.16 -25.83 29.65
C ASP A 218 -8.37 -24.50 29.62
N VAL A 219 -9.08 -23.37 29.59
CA VAL A 219 -8.44 -22.05 29.56
C VAL A 219 -7.81 -21.72 30.92
N THR A 220 -6.59 -21.17 30.90
CA THR A 220 -5.82 -20.83 32.10
C THR A 220 -5.02 -19.55 31.87
N VAL A 221 -4.48 -18.96 32.95
CA VAL A 221 -3.60 -17.78 32.89
C VAL A 221 -2.37 -18.01 32.02
N ARG A 222 -1.92 -19.26 31.80
CA ARG A 222 -0.82 -19.55 30.88
C ARG A 222 -1.17 -19.21 29.44
N HIS A 223 -2.40 -19.51 29.02
CA HIS A 223 -2.91 -19.14 27.70
C HIS A 223 -2.99 -17.62 27.56
N LEU A 224 -3.48 -16.92 28.59
CA LEU A 224 -3.52 -15.46 28.59
C LEU A 224 -2.13 -14.86 28.42
N LYS A 225 -1.17 -15.33 29.23
CA LYS A 225 0.22 -14.87 29.14
C LYS A 225 0.80 -15.15 27.75
N TYR A 226 0.55 -16.33 27.19
CA TYR A 226 1.01 -16.69 25.85
C TYR A 226 0.48 -15.75 24.77
N PHE A 227 -0.83 -15.50 24.72
CA PHE A 227 -1.42 -14.59 23.73
C PHE A 227 -0.84 -13.19 23.83
N LEU A 228 -0.65 -12.68 25.05
CA LEU A 228 -0.07 -11.36 25.30
C LEU A 228 1.41 -11.28 24.91
N GLU A 229 2.20 -12.30 25.21
CA GLU A 229 3.61 -12.39 24.81
C GLU A 229 3.76 -12.48 23.28
N GLU A 230 2.93 -13.28 22.62
CA GLU A 230 2.93 -13.43 21.16
C GLU A 230 2.54 -12.12 20.48
N PHE A 231 1.48 -11.47 20.96
CA PHE A 231 1.05 -10.15 20.50
C PHE A 231 2.17 -9.11 20.63
N ALA A 232 2.76 -8.98 21.83
CA ALA A 232 3.81 -8.00 22.08
C ALA A 232 5.03 -8.25 21.17
N ARG A 233 5.40 -9.52 20.99
CA ARG A 233 6.54 -9.92 20.16
C ARG A 233 6.33 -9.59 18.69
N ARG A 234 5.14 -9.86 18.14
CA ARG A 234 4.85 -9.57 16.73
C ARG A 234 4.71 -8.08 16.46
N LEU A 235 4.12 -7.34 17.40
CA LEU A 235 3.89 -5.90 17.23
C LEU A 235 5.16 -5.05 17.39
N LEU A 236 6.00 -5.39 18.38
CA LEU A 236 7.12 -4.56 18.84
C LEU A 236 8.49 -5.23 18.70
N GLY A 237 8.54 -6.52 18.33
CA GLY A 237 9.75 -7.29 18.04
C GLY A 237 10.15 -8.31 19.12
N GLU A 238 11.14 -9.14 18.76
CA GLU A 238 11.61 -10.31 19.53
C GLU A 238 12.14 -9.99 20.94
N ASN A 239 12.63 -8.77 21.19
CA ASN A 239 13.23 -8.39 22.47
C ASN A 239 12.22 -7.88 23.51
N THR A 240 10.92 -7.94 23.21
CA THR A 240 9.87 -7.46 24.11
C THR A 240 9.63 -8.44 25.26
N LYS A 241 9.22 -7.91 26.41
CA LYS A 241 8.86 -8.71 27.59
C LYS A 241 7.51 -8.28 28.12
N VAL A 242 6.72 -9.25 28.59
CA VAL A 242 5.41 -8.99 29.19
C VAL A 242 5.46 -9.28 30.68
N ARG A 243 4.87 -8.38 31.48
CA ARG A 243 4.73 -8.53 32.94
C ARG A 243 3.26 -8.40 33.31
N LEU A 244 2.75 -9.40 34.04
CA LEU A 244 1.43 -9.37 34.64
C LEU A 244 1.55 -8.87 36.09
N ARG A 245 0.90 -7.75 36.42
CA ARG A 245 0.76 -7.23 37.78
C ARG A 245 -0.66 -7.51 38.26
N PRO A 246 -0.87 -8.06 39.47
CA PRO A 246 -2.22 -8.21 40.01
C PRO A 246 -2.96 -6.86 40.02
N SER A 247 -4.20 -6.86 39.55
CA SER A 247 -5.10 -5.72 39.59
C SER A 247 -6.53 -6.21 39.88
N TYR A 248 -7.53 -5.36 39.72
CA TYR A 248 -8.93 -5.70 39.95
C TYR A 248 -9.82 -5.17 38.83
N PHE A 249 -10.58 -6.07 38.20
CA PHE A 249 -11.69 -5.71 37.32
C PHE A 249 -12.92 -6.55 37.73
N PRO A 250 -14.12 -5.96 37.85
CA PRO A 250 -15.31 -6.69 38.32
C PRO A 250 -15.68 -7.93 37.49
N PHE A 251 -15.31 -7.94 36.21
CA PHE A 251 -15.62 -9.01 35.25
C PHE A 251 -14.51 -10.07 35.10
N THR A 252 -13.38 -9.96 35.82
CA THR A 252 -12.31 -10.97 35.78
C THR A 252 -11.76 -11.36 37.15
N GLU A 253 -11.41 -12.64 37.33
CA GLU A 253 -10.76 -13.16 38.53
C GLU A 253 -9.97 -14.44 38.20
N PRO A 254 -8.63 -14.47 38.32
CA PRO A 254 -7.74 -13.35 38.68
C PRO A 254 -7.64 -12.28 37.58
N SER A 255 -7.42 -11.04 38.02
CA SER A 255 -7.25 -9.84 37.20
C SER A 255 -5.80 -9.34 37.17
N PHE A 256 -5.37 -8.79 36.03
CA PHE A 256 -4.00 -8.31 35.80
C PHE A 256 -3.98 -7.00 35.01
N GLU A 257 -3.12 -6.08 35.45
CA GLU A 257 -2.56 -5.05 34.58
C GLU A 257 -1.34 -5.61 33.87
N VAL A 258 -1.18 -5.22 32.61
CA VAL A 258 -0.14 -5.78 31.74
C VAL A 258 0.80 -4.67 31.27
N ASP A 259 2.07 -4.83 31.65
CA ASP A 259 3.14 -3.96 31.20
C ASP A 259 3.97 -4.66 30.10
N ILE A 260 4.37 -3.90 29.10
CA ILE A 260 5.28 -4.35 28.04
C ILE A 260 6.60 -3.59 28.14
N TYR A 261 7.71 -4.32 28.15
CA TYR A 261 9.05 -3.76 28.07
C TYR A 261 9.44 -3.54 26.61
N PHE A 262 9.65 -2.27 26.25
CA PHE A 262 10.03 -1.85 24.91
C PHE A 262 10.91 -0.59 25.01
N ASN A 263 11.88 -0.42 24.11
CA ASN A 263 12.81 0.73 24.11
C ASN A 263 13.37 1.08 25.50
N ASN A 264 13.86 0.08 26.22
CA ASN A 264 14.44 0.17 27.55
C ASN A 264 13.52 0.68 28.67
N ARG A 265 12.20 0.62 28.49
CA ARG A 265 11.20 1.12 29.47
C ARG A 265 10.00 0.18 29.56
N TRP A 266 9.36 0.16 30.72
CA TRP A 266 8.06 -0.51 30.90
C TRP A 266 6.94 0.47 30.59
N PHE A 267 5.98 0.03 29.79
CA PHE A 267 4.75 0.76 29.50
C PHE A 267 3.58 -0.09 29.96
N GLU A 268 2.68 0.50 30.76
CA GLU A 268 1.35 -0.07 30.97
C GLU A 268 0.54 0.08 29.67
N VAL A 269 -0.01 -1.03 29.20
CA VAL A 269 -0.61 -1.12 27.86
C VAL A 269 -2.06 -1.60 27.90
N LEU A 270 -2.38 -2.56 28.77
CA LEU A 270 -3.70 -3.21 28.75
C LEU A 270 -4.08 -3.83 30.11
N GLY A 271 -5.38 -4.01 30.30
CA GLY A 271 -5.95 -4.84 31.37
C GLY A 271 -6.33 -6.22 30.83
N ALA A 272 -6.17 -7.26 31.64
CA ALA A 272 -6.51 -8.62 31.27
C ALA A 272 -6.87 -9.50 32.47
N GLY A 273 -7.50 -10.63 32.24
CA GLY A 273 -7.81 -11.57 33.32
C GLY A 273 -8.57 -12.80 32.86
N MET A 274 -8.82 -13.70 33.81
CA MET A 274 -9.72 -14.84 33.59
C MET A 274 -11.17 -14.38 33.80
N VAL A 275 -12.08 -14.71 32.90
CA VAL A 275 -13.49 -14.26 32.97
C VAL A 275 -14.14 -14.74 34.27
N HIS A 276 -14.76 -13.81 34.99
CA HIS A 276 -15.39 -14.10 36.28
C HIS A 276 -16.61 -15.03 36.09
N PRO A 277 -16.83 -16.05 36.95
CA PRO A 277 -17.94 -17.00 36.82
C PRO A 277 -19.34 -16.36 36.73
N ASN A 278 -19.56 -15.22 37.42
CA ASN A 278 -20.82 -14.48 37.32
C ASN A 278 -21.10 -13.96 35.90
N VAL A 279 -20.08 -13.54 35.16
CA VAL A 279 -20.25 -13.09 33.77
C VAL A 279 -20.74 -14.23 32.90
N PHE A 280 -20.20 -15.44 33.08
CA PHE A 280 -20.72 -16.64 32.39
C PHE A 280 -22.15 -16.97 32.79
N LYS A 281 -22.49 -16.93 34.09
CA LYS A 281 -23.86 -17.15 34.55
C LYS A 281 -24.84 -16.16 33.93
N ASN A 282 -24.46 -14.88 33.82
CA ASN A 282 -25.28 -13.82 33.23
C ASN A 282 -25.63 -14.05 31.76
N VAL A 283 -24.81 -14.82 31.02
CA VAL A 283 -25.03 -15.17 29.61
C VAL A 283 -25.45 -16.62 29.39
N GLY A 284 -25.76 -17.36 30.47
CA GLY A 284 -26.23 -18.74 30.40
C GLY A 284 -25.14 -19.78 30.15
N TYR A 285 -23.86 -19.44 30.37
CA TYR A 285 -22.75 -20.37 30.31
C TYR A 285 -22.50 -21.00 31.68
N ASP A 286 -22.26 -22.31 31.70
CA ASP A 286 -21.91 -23.05 32.90
C ASP A 286 -20.42 -22.86 33.24
N PRO A 287 -20.07 -22.16 34.34
CA PRO A 287 -18.68 -21.88 34.72
C PRO A 287 -17.91 -23.11 35.23
N GLU A 288 -18.60 -24.22 35.57
CA GLU A 288 -17.94 -25.48 35.88
C GLU A 288 -17.45 -26.18 34.60
N ARG A 289 -18.10 -25.92 33.46
CA ARG A 289 -17.77 -26.50 32.16
C ARG A 289 -16.87 -25.61 31.32
N TRP A 290 -17.04 -24.30 31.39
CA TRP A 290 -16.37 -23.34 30.52
C TRP A 290 -15.47 -22.40 31.30
N ARG A 291 -14.29 -22.16 30.76
CA ARG A 291 -13.33 -21.18 31.24
C ARG A 291 -13.03 -20.19 30.13
N GLY A 292 -12.60 -19.00 30.50
CA GLY A 292 -12.19 -18.02 29.50
C GLY A 292 -11.25 -16.98 30.04
N LEU A 293 -10.62 -16.28 29.11
CA LEU A 293 -9.77 -15.13 29.36
C LEU A 293 -10.28 -13.96 28.53
N ALA A 294 -10.06 -12.76 29.05
CA ALA A 294 -10.33 -11.53 28.33
C ALA A 294 -9.16 -10.56 28.51
N PHE A 295 -8.96 -9.69 27.53
CA PHE A 295 -7.99 -8.60 27.58
C PHE A 295 -8.51 -7.40 26.80
N GLY A 296 -8.09 -6.20 27.19
CA GLY A 296 -8.52 -4.95 26.55
C GLY A 296 -7.39 -3.95 26.47
N LEU A 297 -7.09 -3.51 25.25
CA LEU A 297 -6.02 -2.55 24.95
C LEU A 297 -6.56 -1.31 24.24
N GLY A 298 -5.91 -0.17 24.48
CA GLY A 298 -6.17 1.07 23.76
C GLY A 298 -5.27 1.19 22.53
N ILE A 299 -5.87 1.39 21.35
CA ILE A 299 -5.13 1.47 20.09
C ILE A 299 -4.25 2.72 20.05
N GLU A 300 -4.75 3.85 20.58
CA GLU A 300 -3.99 5.09 20.70
C GLU A 300 -2.74 4.89 21.56
N ARG A 301 -2.89 4.20 22.70
CA ARG A 301 -1.76 3.92 23.61
C ARG A 301 -0.71 3.06 22.93
N ILE A 302 -1.12 2.04 22.17
CA ILE A 302 -0.22 1.22 21.36
C ILE A 302 0.51 2.07 20.31
N ALA A 303 -0.23 2.90 19.57
CA ALA A 303 0.35 3.79 18.56
C ALA A 303 1.40 4.73 19.18
N MET A 304 1.08 5.32 20.34
CA MET A 304 2.01 6.18 21.06
C MET A 304 3.30 5.46 21.47
N VAL A 305 3.18 4.23 22.01
CA VAL A 305 4.35 3.44 22.42
C VAL A 305 5.19 3.02 21.21
N LYS A 306 4.55 2.53 20.15
CA LYS A 306 5.21 2.02 18.94
C LYS A 306 5.95 3.12 18.17
N TYR A 307 5.30 4.28 18.01
CA TYR A 307 5.80 5.38 17.17
C TYR A 307 6.42 6.53 17.97
N GLY A 308 6.46 6.45 19.30
CA GLY A 308 7.06 7.48 20.15
C GLY A 308 6.28 8.79 20.19
N ILE A 309 4.96 8.75 19.98
CA ILE A 309 4.08 9.93 20.02
C ILE A 309 3.84 10.32 21.48
N LYS A 310 4.03 11.61 21.78
CA LYS A 310 4.00 12.12 23.16
C LYS A 310 2.63 12.61 23.61
N ASP A 311 1.87 13.21 22.70
CA ASP A 311 0.55 13.79 22.98
C ASP A 311 -0.52 13.02 22.22
N ILE A 312 -1.48 12.45 22.95
CA ILE A 312 -2.56 11.65 22.33
C ILE A 312 -3.42 12.50 21.40
N ARG A 313 -3.51 13.82 21.64
CA ARG A 313 -4.37 14.73 20.88
C ARG A 313 -3.88 14.94 19.45
N ASP A 314 -2.59 14.73 19.18
CA ASP A 314 -2.04 14.78 17.82
C ASP A 314 -2.69 13.73 16.91
N LEU A 315 -3.17 12.62 17.48
CA LEU A 315 -3.86 11.54 16.75
C LEU A 315 -5.26 11.93 16.27
N ILE A 316 -5.89 12.96 16.85
CA ILE A 316 -7.25 13.39 16.49
C ILE A 316 -7.32 14.80 15.91
N ARG A 317 -6.23 15.58 16.01
CA ARG A 317 -6.13 16.91 15.42
C ARG A 317 -6.17 16.87 13.90
N ASN A 318 -5.80 15.73 13.29
CA ASN A 318 -5.74 15.52 11.84
C ASN A 318 -4.84 16.56 11.13
N ASP A 319 -3.69 16.89 11.73
CA ASP A 319 -2.69 17.75 11.08
C ASP A 319 -2.01 16.97 9.94
N VAL A 320 -2.12 17.47 8.71
CA VAL A 320 -1.55 16.81 7.52
C VAL A 320 -0.06 16.55 7.67
N ARG A 321 0.69 17.47 8.29
CA ARG A 321 2.15 17.33 8.48
C ARG A 321 2.49 16.24 9.48
N PHE A 322 1.60 15.98 10.44
CA PHE A 322 1.75 14.86 11.36
C PHE A 322 1.43 13.55 10.64
N LEU A 323 0.31 13.52 9.92
CA LEU A 323 -0.20 12.35 9.21
C LEU A 323 0.79 11.84 8.15
N GLU A 324 1.44 12.74 7.40
CA GLU A 324 2.42 12.40 6.35
C GLU A 324 3.68 11.66 6.86
N ASN A 325 3.93 11.63 8.18
CA ASN A 325 5.11 10.94 8.72
C ASN A 325 4.96 9.42 8.86
N TRP A 326 3.76 8.87 8.60
CA TRP A 326 3.40 7.50 9.00
C TRP A 326 3.01 6.59 7.85
#